data_AF-A0A535CLN2-F1
#
_entry.id   AF-A0A535CLN2-F1
#
_cell.length_a   1.000
_cell.length_b   1.000
_cell.length_c   1.000
_cell.angle_alpha   90.00
_cell.angle_beta   90.00
_cell.angle_gamma   90.00
#
_symmetry.space_group_name_H-M   'P 1'
#
loop_
_entity.id
_entity.type
_entity.pdbx_description
1 polymer ?
#
loop_
_entity_poly.entity_id
_entity_poly.type
_entity_poly.pdbx_seq_one_letter_code
_entity_poly.pdbx_strand_id
1 'polypeptide(L)'
;MAENMLFYKWTHVLAIDKGNINMAQTVPEVVIPADWVPGPGQGEWTYEDYMKLPDDGRRYEILNGVLLLMPSPKDSHQNAAGWIYHHLVIHVGLTGLGKVRMAPLDVKL
;
A
#
# COMPACT_ATOMS: atom_id res chain seq x y z
N MET A 1 5.92 20.11 -23.86
CA MET A 1 6.36 19.42 -22.63
C MET A 1 5.17 18.64 -22.11
N ALA A 2 5.12 17.34 -22.37
CA ALA A 2 4.11 16.44 -21.80
C ALA A 2 4.90 15.40 -21.02
N GLU A 3 4.79 15.43 -19.69
CA GLU A 3 5.45 14.48 -18.81
C GLU A 3 4.91 13.07 -19.04
N ASN A 4 5.82 12.10 -19.06
CA ASN A 4 5.54 10.68 -19.14
C ASN A 4 4.81 10.22 -17.87
N MET A 5 3.50 10.40 -17.79
CA MET A 5 2.66 9.68 -16.83
C MET A 5 2.50 8.24 -17.31
N LEU A 6 3.40 7.36 -16.85
CA LEU A 6 3.25 5.92 -17.04
C LEU A 6 2.15 5.39 -16.12
N PHE A 7 0.93 5.30 -16.64
CA PHE A 7 -0.12 4.50 -16.01
C PHE A 7 0.19 3.02 -16.23
N TYR A 8 0.80 2.36 -15.24
CA TYR A 8 0.94 0.90 -15.24
C TYR A 8 -0.42 0.27 -14.92
N LYS A 9 -1.18 -0.06 -15.96
CA LYS A 9 -2.43 -0.84 -15.86
C LYS A 9 -2.08 -2.34 -15.85
N TRP A 10 -1.88 -2.92 -14.67
CA TRP A 10 -1.79 -4.37 -14.51
C TRP A 10 -3.18 -4.96 -14.26
N THR A 11 -3.86 -5.39 -15.31
CA THR A 11 -5.10 -6.17 -15.21
C THR A 11 -4.78 -7.62 -14.83
N HIS A 12 -4.95 -7.98 -13.56
CA HIS A 12 -5.34 -9.35 -13.20
C HIS A 12 -6.85 -9.35 -13.00
N VAL A 13 -7.57 -9.87 -13.99
CA VAL A 13 -9.01 -10.09 -13.92
C VAL A 13 -9.23 -11.29 -12.99
N LEU A 14 -9.76 -11.07 -11.79
CA LEU A 14 -10.43 -12.12 -11.04
C LEU A 14 -11.86 -12.22 -11.57
N ALA A 15 -12.16 -13.30 -12.28
CA ALA A 15 -13.53 -13.69 -12.56
C ALA A 15 -14.20 -14.05 -11.23
N ILE A 16 -15.21 -13.27 -10.83
CA ILE A 16 -16.06 -13.59 -9.68
C ILE A 16 -17.10 -14.60 -10.16
N ASP A 17 -16.94 -15.87 -9.78
CA ASP A 17 -18.01 -16.86 -9.90
C ASP A 17 -19.11 -16.58 -8.85
N LYS A 18 -20.35 -16.75 -9.27
CA LYS A 18 -21.55 -16.33 -8.55
C LYS A 18 -21.73 -17.17 -7.28
N GLY A 19 -21.54 -16.53 -6.13
CA GLY A 19 -22.50 -16.71 -5.03
C GLY A 19 -22.11 -17.58 -3.85
N ASN A 20 -20.83 -17.69 -3.45
CA ASN A 20 -20.48 -18.24 -2.13
C ASN A 20 -19.28 -17.52 -1.52
N ILE A 21 -19.52 -16.77 -0.43
CA ILE A 21 -18.46 -16.19 0.40
C ILE A 21 -18.07 -17.20 1.49
N ASN A 22 -16.99 -17.94 1.25
CA ASN A 22 -16.30 -18.70 2.30
C ASN A 22 -15.32 -17.78 3.03
N MET A 23 -15.39 -17.74 4.37
CA MET A 23 -14.57 -16.92 5.28
C MET A 23 -13.07 -17.30 5.32
N ALA A 24 -12.54 -17.96 4.29
CA ALA A 24 -11.14 -18.41 4.17
C ALA A 24 -10.41 -17.86 2.92
N GLN A 25 -11.05 -17.00 2.13
CA GLN A 25 -10.48 -16.46 0.88
C GLN A 25 -10.84 -14.99 0.69
N THR A 26 -10.01 -14.08 1.22
CA THR A 26 -9.74 -12.75 0.62
C THR A 26 -8.45 -12.19 1.24
N VAL A 27 -7.31 -12.79 0.95
CA VAL A 27 -6.04 -12.04 0.94
C VAL A 27 -6.05 -11.31 -0.40
N PRO A 28 -6.22 -9.97 -0.49
CA PRO A 28 -6.27 -9.35 -1.79
C PRO A 28 -4.86 -9.39 -2.41
N GLU A 29 -4.80 -9.73 -3.69
CA GLU A 29 -3.81 -9.22 -4.66
C GLU A 29 -2.36 -9.12 -4.17
N VAL A 30 -1.64 -10.24 -4.28
CA VAL A 30 -0.17 -10.37 -4.50
C VAL A 30 0.70 -9.40 -3.70
N VAL A 31 1.22 -9.85 -2.56
CA VAL A 31 2.48 -9.35 -2.01
C VAL A 31 3.55 -9.51 -3.10
N ILE A 32 4.14 -8.41 -3.59
CA ILE A 32 5.18 -8.43 -4.63
C ILE A 32 6.53 -8.13 -3.95
N PRO A 33 7.35 -9.14 -3.62
CA PRO A 33 8.75 -8.91 -3.26
C PRO A 33 9.45 -8.12 -4.35
N ALA A 34 10.12 -7.05 -3.94
CA ALA A 34 10.84 -6.15 -4.84
C ALA A 34 12.23 -6.70 -5.19
N ASP A 35 12.29 -7.95 -5.68
CA ASP A 35 13.55 -8.69 -5.92
C ASP A 35 14.45 -8.05 -6.98
N TRP A 36 13.90 -7.16 -7.81
CA TRP A 36 14.66 -6.39 -8.80
C TRP A 36 15.38 -5.17 -8.20
N VAL A 37 15.10 -4.81 -6.95
CA VAL A 37 15.73 -3.66 -6.29
C VAL A 37 17.07 -4.09 -5.71
N PRO A 38 18.19 -3.46 -6.09
CA PRO A 38 19.49 -3.79 -5.52
C PRO A 38 19.53 -3.49 -4.02
N GLY A 39 20.01 -4.42 -3.21
CA GLY A 39 20.07 -4.27 -1.76
C GLY A 39 20.36 -5.57 -1.01
N PRO A 40 20.04 -5.63 0.29
CA PRO A 40 20.10 -6.85 1.09
C PRO A 40 19.19 -7.96 0.55
N GLY A 41 19.41 -9.20 1.01
CA GLY A 41 18.51 -10.31 0.72
C GLY A 41 17.10 -10.07 1.29
N GLN A 42 16.07 -10.68 0.68
CA GLN A 42 14.74 -10.67 1.28
C GLN A 42 14.77 -11.34 2.65
N GLY A 43 14.24 -10.65 3.66
CA GLY A 43 14.37 -11.01 5.08
C GLY A 43 15.43 -10.20 5.84
N GLU A 44 16.27 -9.42 5.15
CA GLU A 44 17.35 -8.64 5.75
C GLU A 44 17.21 -7.12 5.54
N TRP A 45 16.15 -6.66 4.89
CA TRP A 45 15.93 -5.24 4.64
C TRP A 45 15.75 -4.45 5.93
N THR A 46 16.52 -3.36 6.04
CA THR A 46 16.44 -2.42 7.16
C THR A 46 15.87 -1.08 6.72
N TYR A 47 15.42 -0.28 7.69
CA TYR A 47 15.00 1.10 7.42
C TYR A 47 16.13 1.92 6.79
N GLU A 48 17.37 1.69 7.22
CA GLU A 48 18.55 2.38 6.73
C GLU A 48 18.83 2.04 5.26
N ASP A 49 18.46 0.85 4.79
CA ASP A 49 18.54 0.49 3.37
C ASP A 49 17.38 1.06 2.57
N TYR A 50 16.17 1.06 3.13
CA TYR A 50 15.01 1.72 2.53
C TYR A 50 15.25 3.22 2.26
N MET A 51 15.89 3.92 3.20
CA MET A 51 16.24 5.34 3.05
C MET A 51 17.24 5.64 1.92
N LYS A 52 17.95 4.62 1.42
CA LYS A 52 18.89 4.76 0.29
C LYS A 52 18.23 4.48 -1.05
N LEU A 53 16.96 4.07 -1.06
CA LEU A 53 16.24 3.79 -2.31
C LEU A 53 16.12 5.07 -3.15
N PRO A 54 16.20 4.95 -4.49
CA PRO A 54 15.98 6.08 -5.36
C PRO A 54 14.53 6.53 -5.30
N ASP A 55 14.30 7.83 -5.50
CA ASP A 55 12.96 8.37 -5.75
C ASP A 55 12.54 8.02 -7.20
N ASP A 56 12.11 6.78 -7.39
CA ASP A 56 11.70 6.21 -8.69
C ASP A 56 10.18 6.29 -8.93
N GLY A 57 9.46 7.01 -8.05
CA GLY A 57 8.01 7.14 -8.07
C GLY A 57 7.25 5.88 -7.66
N ARG A 58 7.94 4.82 -7.21
CA ARG A 58 7.30 3.63 -6.65
C ARG A 58 7.22 3.74 -5.13
N ARG A 59 6.25 3.03 -4.56
CA ARG A 59 6.08 2.93 -3.11
C ARG A 59 6.55 1.57 -2.66
N TYR A 60 7.46 1.56 -1.71
CA TYR A 60 7.95 0.34 -1.10
C TYR A 60 7.58 0.30 0.38
N GLU A 61 7.41 -0.89 0.93
CA GLU A 61 7.24 -1.12 2.36
C GLU A 61 8.16 -2.26 2.81
N ILE A 62 8.69 -2.16 4.03
CA ILE A 62 9.43 -3.28 4.64
C ILE A 62 8.51 -3.98 5.63
N LEU A 63 8.28 -5.28 5.42
CA LEU A 63 7.58 -6.15 6.37
C LEU A 63 8.50 -7.31 6.76
N ASN A 64 8.88 -7.41 8.04
CA ASN A 64 9.77 -8.45 8.57
C ASN A 64 11.06 -8.64 7.75
N GLY A 65 11.70 -7.54 7.36
CA GLY A 65 12.92 -7.56 6.54
C GLY A 65 12.69 -7.85 5.06
N VAL A 66 11.45 -7.96 4.58
CA VAL A 66 11.12 -8.15 3.16
C VAL A 66 10.73 -6.82 2.55
N LEU A 67 11.36 -6.43 1.44
CA LEU A 67 10.98 -5.24 0.67
C LEU A 67 9.87 -5.57 -0.31
N LEU A 68 8.76 -4.85 -0.20
CA LEU A 68 7.56 -5.07 -0.98
C LEU A 68 7.23 -3.85 -1.84
N LEU A 69 6.85 -4.07 -3.11
CA LEU A 69 6.28 -3.02 -3.94
C LEU A 69 4.77 -2.88 -3.65
N MET A 70 4.33 -1.66 -3.35
CA MET A 70 2.93 -1.32 -3.14
C MET A 70 2.31 -0.66 -4.38
N PRO A 71 1.48 -1.40 -5.15
CA PRO A 71 0.86 -0.86 -6.34
C PRO A 71 -0.14 0.26 -5.98
N SER A 72 -0.53 1.03 -7.00
CA SER A 72 -1.57 2.03 -6.81
C SER A 72 -2.91 1.39 -6.48
N PRO A 73 -3.58 1.82 -5.40
CA PRO A 73 -4.89 1.30 -5.03
C PRO A 73 -5.94 1.68 -6.09
N LYS A 74 -6.97 0.84 -6.20
CA LYS A 74 -8.14 1.10 -7.05
C LYS A 74 -8.98 2.23 -6.45
N ASP A 75 -9.80 2.87 -7.27
CA ASP A 75 -10.72 3.92 -6.85
C ASP A 75 -11.68 3.47 -5.72
N SER A 76 -12.17 2.23 -5.76
CA SER A 76 -13.01 1.67 -4.70
C SER A 76 -12.31 1.60 -3.34
N HIS A 77 -11.01 1.28 -3.33
CA HIS A 77 -10.18 1.30 -2.12
C HIS A 77 -10.02 2.73 -1.61
N GLN A 78 -9.78 3.69 -2.51
CA GLN A 78 -9.68 5.11 -2.16
C GLN A 78 -10.99 5.66 -1.57
N ASN A 79 -12.14 5.31 -2.15
CA ASN A 79 -13.45 5.72 -1.65
C ASN A 79 -13.69 5.15 -0.24
N ALA A 80 -13.45 3.85 -0.03
CA ALA A 80 -13.59 3.22 1.28
C ALA A 80 -12.68 3.85 2.34
N ALA A 81 -11.39 4.05 2.03
CA ALA A 81 -10.43 4.69 2.93
C ALA A 81 -10.82 6.14 3.26
N GLY A 82 -11.32 6.89 2.26
CA GLY A 82 -11.80 8.26 2.44
C GLY A 82 -12.96 8.36 3.43
N TRP A 83 -13.96 7.49 3.31
CA TRP A 83 -15.08 7.45 4.25
C TRP A 83 -14.65 7.11 5.68
N ILE A 84 -13.78 6.12 5.85
CA ILE A 84 -13.27 5.74 7.18
C ILE A 84 -12.53 6.92 7.82
N TYR A 85 -11.61 7.54 7.07
CA TYR A 85 -10.83 8.67 7.56
C TYR A 85 -11.68 9.87 7.93
N HIS A 86 -12.68 10.21 7.10
CA HIS A 86 -13.60 11.30 7.37
C HIS A 86 -14.28 11.14 8.74
N HIS A 87 -14.85 9.95 9.01
CA HIS A 87 -15.52 9.69 10.28
C HIS A 87 -14.56 9.68 11.48
N LEU A 88 -13.37 9.09 11.32
CA LEU A 88 -12.36 9.06 12.38
C LEU A 88 -11.83 10.45 12.72
N VAL A 89 -11.51 11.29 11.72
CA VAL A 89 -11.01 12.66 11.94
C VAL A 89 -12.02 13.49 12.72
N ILE A 90 -13.31 13.41 12.36
CA ILE A 90 -14.37 14.14 13.08
C ILE A 90 -14.43 13.65 14.53
N HIS A 91 -14.53 12.33 14.75
CA HIS A 91 -14.67 11.79 16.09
C HIS A 91 -13.46 12.13 16.99
N VAL A 92 -12.24 11.86 16.50
CA VAL A 92 -10.99 12.11 17.23
C VAL A 92 -10.79 13.61 17.49
N GLY A 93 -11.16 14.46 16.52
CA GLY A 93 -11.08 15.91 16.67
C GLY A 93 -12.03 16.46 17.72
N LEU A 94 -13.27 15.97 17.78
CA LEU A 94 -14.26 16.41 18.78
C LEU A 94 -13.95 15.90 20.20
N THR A 95 -13.35 14.71 20.31
CA THR A 95 -13.06 14.08 21.60
C THR A 95 -11.67 14.41 22.15
N GLY A 96 -10.77 14.96 21.32
CA GLY A 96 -9.39 15.25 21.71
C GLY A 96 -8.53 14.01 21.91
N LEU A 97 -8.93 12.86 21.35
CA LEU A 97 -8.27 11.56 21.60
C LEU A 97 -6.96 11.35 20.81
N GLY A 98 -6.56 12.30 19.96
CA GLY A 98 -5.30 12.22 19.24
C GLY A 98 -5.35 12.80 17.83
N LYS A 99 -4.67 12.14 16.89
CA LYS A 99 -4.55 12.56 15.50
C LYS A 99 -4.74 11.37 14.56
N VAL A 100 -5.48 11.60 13.48
CA VAL A 100 -5.65 10.61 12.39
C VAL A 100 -4.75 11.03 11.22
N ARG A 101 -4.22 10.06 10.47
CA ARG A 101 -3.36 10.25 9.30
C ARG A 101 -3.88 9.41 8.13
N MET A 102 -3.65 9.88 6.92
CA MET A 102 -4.03 9.22 5.67
C MET A 102 -2.76 8.78 4.92
N ALA A 103 -2.85 7.66 4.20
CA ALA A 103 -1.78 7.22 3.32
C ALA A 103 -1.67 8.13 2.08
N PRO A 104 -0.47 8.31 1.50
CA PRO A 104 0.81 7.72 1.89
C PRO A 104 1.46 8.43 3.10
N LEU A 105 2.01 7.66 4.03
CA LEU A 105 2.81 8.16 5.16
C LEU A 105 3.75 7.05 5.65
N ASP A 106 5.05 7.32 5.68
CA ASP A 106 6.03 6.39 6.25
C ASP A 106 5.84 6.30 7.77
N VAL A 107 5.87 5.08 8.30
CA VAL A 107 5.80 4.80 9.74
C VAL A 107 6.88 3.78 10.09
N LYS A 108 7.80 4.18 10.98
CA LYS A 108 8.76 3.27 11.62
C LYS A 108 8.18 2.85 12.97
N LEU A 109 7.95 1.55 13.16
CA LEU A 109 7.42 0.94 14.39
C LEU A 109 8.54 0.46 15.33
#